data_AF-N6Y7H4-F1
#
_entry.id   AF-N6Y7H4-F1
#
_cell.length_a   1.000
_cell.length_b   1.000
_cell.length_c   1.000
_cell.angle_alpha   90.00
_cell.angle_beta   90.00
_cell.angle_gamma   90.00
#
_symmetry.space_group_name_H-M   'P 1'
#
loop_
_entity.id
_entity.type
_entity.pdbx_description
1 polymer ?
#
loop_
_entity_poly.entity_id
_entity_poly.type
_entity_poly.pdbx_seq_one_letter_code
_entity_poly.pdbx_strand_id
1 'polypeptide(L)'
;MSSNKVWNLVYVVGNTGRVVSAADNPQTRANALSGAETVAKNGWRVWVQHHQTGKRIFESPAEIEAKKAAYARQLEEFVTRNLPPHMR
;
A
#
# COMPACT_ATOMS: atom_id res chain seq x y z
N MET A 1 30.13 -6.47 -6.32
CA MET A 1 29.33 -5.23 -6.43
C MET A 1 27.93 -5.52 -5.91
N SER A 2 27.59 -5.08 -4.69
CA SER A 2 26.22 -5.14 -4.20
C SER A 2 25.40 -4.09 -4.95
N SER A 3 24.43 -4.52 -5.74
CA SER A 3 23.49 -3.60 -6.37
C SER A 3 22.61 -3.01 -5.26
N ASN A 4 22.68 -1.68 -5.03
CA ASN A 4 21.82 -0.96 -4.09
C ASN A 4 20.32 -0.96 -4.49
N LYS A 5 19.95 -1.79 -5.47
CA LYS A 5 18.60 -1.98 -5.95
C LYS A 5 17.89 -3.02 -5.09
N VAL A 6 17.21 -2.55 -4.06
CA VAL A 6 16.49 -3.41 -3.09
C VAL A 6 15.07 -2.93 -2.81
N TRP A 7 14.59 -1.93 -3.56
CA TRP A 7 13.28 -1.30 -3.33
C TRP A 7 12.32 -1.58 -4.47
N ASN A 8 11.13 -2.05 -4.13
CA ASN A 8 10.05 -2.25 -5.06
C ASN A 8 9.07 -1.08 -4.98
N LEU A 9 8.79 -0.46 -6.12
CA LEU A 9 7.65 0.42 -6.31
C LEU A 9 6.41 -0.44 -6.63
N VAL A 10 5.37 -0.34 -5.82
CA VAL A 10 4.14 -1.14 -5.92
C VAL A 10 2.93 -0.23 -5.90
N TYR A 11 1.96 -0.47 -6.78
CA TYR A 11 0.75 0.35 -6.88
C TYR A 11 -0.49 -0.47 -7.21
N VAL A 12 -1.65 0.09 -6.91
CA VAL A 12 -2.95 -0.49 -7.27
C VAL A 12 -3.42 0.15 -8.56
N VAL A 13 -3.74 -0.68 -9.55
CA VAL A 13 -4.31 -0.21 -10.81
C VAL A 13 -5.78 0.15 -10.59
N GLY A 14 -6.12 1.43 -10.69
CA GLY A 14 -7.41 1.98 -10.24
C GLY A 14 -8.66 1.32 -10.85
N ASN A 15 -8.60 0.87 -12.11
CA ASN A 15 -9.76 0.26 -12.79
C ASN A 15 -9.96 -1.23 -12.48
N THR A 16 -8.93 -1.94 -11.99
CA THR A 16 -8.99 -3.39 -11.75
C THR A 16 -8.80 -3.75 -10.28
N GLY A 17 -8.37 -2.81 -9.45
CA GLY A 17 -8.01 -3.07 -8.05
C GLY A 17 -6.78 -3.98 -7.89
N ARG A 18 -6.09 -4.32 -8.98
CA ARG A 18 -4.94 -5.23 -8.96
C ARG A 18 -3.72 -4.53 -8.40
N VAL A 19 -3.01 -5.23 -7.52
CA VAL A 19 -1.70 -4.81 -7.02
C VAL A 19 -0.64 -5.24 -8.02
N VAL A 20 0.12 -4.28 -8.52
CA VAL A 20 1.20 -4.52 -9.50
C VAL A 20 2.49 -3.84 -9.04
N SER A 21 3.60 -4.36 -9.51
CA SER A 21 4.94 -3.83 -9.26
C SER A 21 5.49 -3.19 -10.53
N ALA A 22 6.27 -2.11 -10.39
CA ALA A 22 6.98 -1.52 -11.51
C ALA A 22 7.94 -2.53 -12.17
N ALA A 23 8.04 -2.49 -13.51
CA ALA A 23 8.78 -3.49 -14.30
C ALA A 23 10.31 -3.44 -14.10
N ASP A 24 10.82 -2.29 -13.66
CA ASP A 24 12.23 -2.02 -13.39
C ASP A 24 12.65 -2.37 -11.94
N ASN A 25 11.74 -2.96 -11.16
CA ASN A 25 12.04 -3.44 -9.83
C ASN A 25 13.02 -4.65 -9.87
N PRO A 26 13.90 -4.78 -8.87
CA PRO A 26 14.12 -3.84 -7.77
C PRO A 26 14.88 -2.59 -8.25
N GLN A 27 14.60 -1.46 -7.62
CA GLN A 27 15.16 -0.14 -7.90
C GLN A 27 16.01 0.40 -6.73
N THR A 28 16.78 1.46 -6.99
CA THR A 28 17.42 2.25 -5.94
C THR A 28 16.36 2.98 -5.11
N ARG A 29 16.70 3.37 -3.87
CA ARG A 29 15.77 4.09 -2.99
C ARG A 29 15.26 5.39 -3.62
N ALA A 30 16.15 6.16 -4.24
CA ALA A 30 15.82 7.44 -4.87
C ALA A 30 14.82 7.27 -6.02
N ASN A 31 15.07 6.30 -6.91
CA ASN A 31 14.17 6.05 -8.05
C ASN A 31 12.80 5.56 -7.59
N ALA A 32 12.77 4.62 -6.64
CA ALA A 32 11.50 4.08 -6.13
C ALA A 32 10.64 5.18 -5.47
N LEU A 33 11.26 6.08 -4.69
CA LEU A 33 10.55 7.21 -4.07
C LEU A 33 10.07 8.23 -5.11
N SER A 34 10.91 8.61 -6.07
CA SER A 34 10.53 9.54 -7.14
C SER A 34 9.38 9.00 -8.01
N GLY A 35 9.42 7.70 -8.34
CA GLY A 35 8.33 7.03 -9.02
C GLY A 35 7.05 6.98 -8.17
N ALA A 36 7.18 6.69 -6.88
CA ALA A 36 6.04 6.68 -5.96
C ALA A 36 5.37 8.05 -5.83
N GLU A 37 6.14 9.13 -5.75
CA GLU A 37 5.60 10.50 -5.71
C GLU A 37 4.84 10.84 -6.98
N THR A 38 5.38 10.47 -8.15
CA THR A 38 4.73 10.66 -9.44
C THR A 38 3.38 9.93 -9.51
N VAL A 39 3.35 8.66 -9.10
CA VAL A 39 2.12 7.86 -9.08
C VAL A 39 1.13 8.38 -8.04
N ALA A 40 1.60 8.79 -6.86
CA ALA A 40 0.77 9.33 -5.79
C ALA A 40 0.07 10.64 -6.20
N LYS A 41 0.74 11.49 -6.99
CA LYS A 41 0.14 12.73 -7.54
C LYS A 41 -1.10 12.47 -8.41
N ASN A 42 -1.18 11.30 -9.04
CA ASN A 42 -2.35 10.89 -9.81
C ASN A 42 -3.51 10.38 -8.93
N GLY A 43 -3.37 10.41 -7.60
CA GLY A 43 -4.35 9.88 -6.66
C GLY A 43 -4.33 8.36 -6.52
N TRP A 44 -3.29 7.70 -7.05
CA TRP A 44 -3.20 6.25 -7.01
C TRP A 44 -2.71 5.76 -5.65
N ARG A 45 -3.16 4.57 -5.27
CA ARG A 45 -2.63 3.84 -4.11
C ARG A 45 -1.28 3.27 -4.51
N VAL A 46 -0.23 3.72 -3.84
CA VAL A 46 1.16 3.34 -4.15
C VAL A 46 1.99 3.31 -2.88
N TRP A 47 2.95 2.38 -2.81
CA TRP A 47 3.89 2.27 -1.71
C TRP A 47 5.25 1.80 -2.22
N VAL A 48 6.28 2.07 -1.42
CA VAL A 48 7.63 1.54 -1.64
C VAL A 48 7.95 0.55 -0.54
N GLN A 49 8.32 -0.67 -0.94
CA GLN A 49 8.69 -1.73 0.00
C GLN A 49 10.06 -2.32 -0.30
N HIS A 50 10.75 -2.80 0.72
CA HIS A 50 11.96 -3.58 0.55
C HIS A 50 11.63 -4.92 -0.12
N HIS A 51 12.39 -5.30 -1.14
CA HIS A 51 12.13 -6.49 -1.97
C HIS A 51 12.06 -7.78 -1.14
N GLN A 52 12.98 -7.97 -0.20
CA GLN A 52 13.07 -9.19 0.62
C GLN A 52 12.20 -9.15 1.89
N THR A 53 12.31 -8.08 2.69
CA THR A 53 11.64 -8.01 4.00
C THR A 53 10.20 -7.50 3.94
N GLY A 54 9.78 -6.93 2.81
CA GLY A 54 8.46 -6.30 2.67
C GLY A 54 8.30 -4.99 3.47
N LYS A 55 9.35 -4.53 4.18
CA LYS A 55 9.30 -3.29 4.97
C LYS A 55 8.98 -2.10 4.08
N ARG A 56 7.90 -1.38 4.38
CA ARG A 56 7.50 -0.18 3.66
C ARG A 56 8.22 1.06 4.19
N ILE A 57 8.67 1.92 3.28
CA ILE A 57 9.32 3.20 3.60
C ILE A 57 8.55 4.42 3.08
N PHE A 58 7.51 4.17 2.29
CA PHE A 58 6.61 5.18 1.75
C PHE A 58 5.24 4.53 1.50
N GLU A 59 4.17 5.25 1.78
CA GLU A 59 2.78 4.92 1.41
C GLU A 59 2.09 6.22 0.97
N SER A 60 1.32 6.18 -0.12
CA SER A 60 0.55 7.34 -0.56
C SER A 60 -0.63 7.63 0.37
N PRO A 61 -1.12 8.88 0.45
CA PRO A 61 -2.32 9.21 1.22
C PRO A 61 -3.51 8.32 0.88
N ALA A 62 -3.72 8.01 -0.40
CA ALA A 62 -4.78 7.12 -0.86
C ALA A 62 -4.64 5.69 -0.31
N GLU A 63 -3.42 5.16 -0.19
CA GLU A 63 -3.19 3.84 0.40
C GLU A 63 -3.42 3.85 1.92
N ILE A 64 -3.00 4.91 2.60
CA ILE A 64 -3.25 5.09 4.05
C ILE A 64 -4.76 5.15 4.32
N GLU A 65 -5.50 5.92 3.53
CA GLU A 65 -6.95 6.04 3.66
C GLU A 65 -7.66 4.71 3.37
N ALA A 66 -7.25 4.01 2.31
CA ALA A 66 -7.80 2.69 1.99
C ALA A 66 -7.59 1.68 3.13
N LYS A 67 -6.41 1.68 3.77
CA LYS A 67 -6.11 0.82 4.93
C LYS A 67 -6.96 1.19 6.14
N LYS A 68 -7.15 2.48 6.41
CA LYS A 68 -8.04 2.95 7.50
C LYS A 68 -9.49 2.52 7.26
N ALA A 69 -10.00 2.68 6.05
CA ALA A 69 -11.35 2.27 5.70
C ALA A 69 -11.54 0.75 5.82
N ALA A 70 -10.55 -0.04 5.39
CA ALA A 70 -10.58 -1.49 5.56
C ALA A 70 -10.60 -1.91 7.04
N TYR A 71 -9.76 -1.27 7.87
CA TYR A 71 -9.72 -1.54 9.30
C TYR A 71 -11.02 -1.15 10.01
N ALA A 72 -11.61 0.01 9.67
CA ALA A 72 -12.89 0.44 10.23
C ALA A 72 -14.02 -0.57 9.96
N ARG A 73 -14.12 -1.06 8.71
CA ARG A 73 -15.10 -2.10 8.35
C ARG A 73 -14.91 -3.39 9.14
N GLN A 74 -13.66 -3.82 9.32
CA GLN A 74 -13.35 -5.02 10.09
C GLN A 74 -13.75 -4.87 11.57
N LEU A 75 -13.54 -3.68 12.15
CA LEU A 75 -13.99 -3.38 13.51
C LEU A 75 -15.52 -3.37 13.63
N GLU A 76 -16.22 -2.73 12.70
CA GLU A 76 -17.69 -2.73 12.67
C GLU A 76 -18.27 -4.14 12.57
N GLU A 77 -17.71 -4.98 11.70
CA GLU A 77 -18.11 -6.38 11.57
C GLU A 77 -17.87 -7.15 12.87
N PHE A 78 -16.68 -6.98 13.46
CA PHE A 78 -16.35 -7.61 14.73
C PHE A 78 -17.31 -7.19 15.86
N VAL A 79 -17.62 -5.91 15.98
CA VAL A 79 -18.57 -5.40 16.97
C VAL A 79 -19.96 -5.98 16.71
N THR A 80 -20.46 -5.90 15.48
CA THR A 80 -21.81 -6.39 15.11
C THR A 80 -21.98 -7.88 15.39
N ARG A 81 -20.94 -8.67 15.12
CA ARG A 81 -20.92 -10.12 15.33
C ARG A 81 -20.84 -10.52 16.81
N ASN A 82 -20.18 -9.71 17.64
CA ASN A 82 -19.93 -10.03 19.05
C ASN A 82 -20.78 -9.20 20.03
N LEU A 83 -21.64 -8.30 19.56
CA LEU A 83 -22.53 -7.53 20.43
C LEU A 83 -23.63 -8.45 21.00
N PRO A 84 -23.81 -8.49 22.33
CA PRO A 84 -24.87 -9.28 22.95
C PRO A 84 -26.25 -8.81 22.47
N PRO A 85 -27.20 -9.73 22.23
CA PRO A 85 -28.49 -9.41 21.62
C PRO A 85 -29.37 -8.43 22.41
N HIS A 86 -29.07 -8.20 23.69
CA HIS A 86 -29.78 -7.26 24.58
C HIS A 86 -29.19 -5.84 24.58
N MET A 87 -28.17 -5.56 23.74
CA MET A 87 -27.58 -4.22 23.57
C MET A 87 -27.66 -3.72 22.11
N ARG A 88 -28.47 -4.36 21.25
CA ARG A 88 -28.74 -3.90 19.87
C ARG A 88 -29.86 -2.88 19.82
#